data_AF-A0A8X6PB02-F1
#
_entry.id   AF-A0A8X6PB02-F1
#
_cell.length_a   1.000
_cell.length_b   1.000
_cell.length_c   1.000
_cell.angle_alpha   90.00
_cell.angle_beta   90.00
_cell.angle_gamma   90.00
#
_symmetry.space_group_name_H-M   'P 1'
#
loop_
_entity.id
_entity.type
_entity.pdbx_description
1 polymer ?
#
loop_
_entity_poly.entity_id
_entity_poly.type
_entity_poly.pdbx_seq_one_letter_code
_entity_poly.pdbx_strand_id
1 'polypeptide(L)' 'MKNGSLIMNPERSFQSTPLVKLGDLHFLKVRDFLSRFDTIPDMLELDHLTVSGDVTFGRCVSLKETKTL' A
#
# COMPACT_ATOMS: atom_id res chain seq x y z
N MET A 1 -12.28 0.98 11.98
CA MET A 1 -13.45 1.71 11.45
C MET A 1 -14.37 2.06 12.60
N LYS A 2 -14.92 3.27 12.63
CA LYS A 2 -15.89 3.67 13.65
C LYS A 2 -17.08 4.30 12.94
N ASN A 3 -18.25 3.67 13.06
CA ASN A 3 -19.52 4.16 12.50
C ASN A 3 -19.46 4.45 10.98
N GLY A 4 -18.79 3.61 10.19
CA GLY A 4 -18.61 3.82 8.75
C GLY A 4 -17.52 4.83 8.38
N SER A 5 -16.91 5.50 9.36
CA SER A 5 -15.77 6.38 9.14
C SER A 5 -14.44 5.63 9.24
N LEU A 6 -13.54 5.97 8.31
CA LEU A 6 -12.14 5.58 8.38
C LEU A 6 -11.43 6.48 9.40
N ILE A 7 -10.71 5.85 10.32
CA ILE A 7 -9.86 6.52 11.31
C ILE A 7 -8.46 5.94 11.15
N MET A 8 -7.46 6.81 11.13
CA MET A 8 -6.06 6.39 11.07
C MET A 8 -5.70 5.58 12.32
N ASN A 9 -4.95 4.49 12.15
CA ASN A 9 -4.50 3.68 13.29
C ASN A 9 -3.54 4.54 14.17
N PRO A 10 -3.81 4.72 15.48
CA PRO A 10 -2.92 5.44 16.39
C PRO A 10 -1.56 4.78 16.59
N GLU A 11 -1.43 3.48 16.28
CA GLU A 11 -0.16 2.74 16.37
C GLU A 11 0.78 3.00 15.18
N ARG A 12 0.39 3.83 14.20
CA ARG A 12 1.31 4.22 13.12
C ARG A 12 2.52 4.93 13.70
N SER A 13 3.71 4.51 13.27
CA SER A 13 4.98 5.16 13.62
C SER A 13 5.06 6.59 13.07
N PHE A 14 4.40 6.85 11.94
CA PHE A 14 4.29 8.16 11.31
C PHE A 14 2.84 8.65 11.37
N GLN A 15 2.63 9.86 11.90
CA GLN A 15 1.29 10.45 12.03
C GLN A 15 0.74 10.98 10.68
N SER A 16 1.53 10.94 9.62
CA SER A 16 1.15 11.32 8.27
C SER A 16 0.55 10.16 7.48
N THR A 17 -0.28 10.50 6.48
CA THR A 17 -0.68 9.55 5.45
C THR A 17 0.54 9.19 4.59
N PRO A 18 0.85 7.90 4.37
CA PRO A 18 2.00 7.50 3.57
C PRO A 18 1.85 7.98 2.13
N LEU A 19 2.98 8.31 1.49
CA LEU A 19 3.01 8.64 0.07
C LEU A 19 3.13 7.34 -0.75
N VAL A 20 2.10 7.05 -1.55
CA VAL A 20 2.05 5.86 -2.40
C VAL A 20 1.99 6.26 -3.87
N LYS A 21 2.93 5.77 -4.67
CA LYS A 21 3.00 5.95 -6.13
C LYS A 21 3.08 4.59 -6.79
N LEU A 22 2.11 4.29 -7.64
CA LEU A 22 2.06 3.05 -8.40
C LEU A 22 2.09 3.39 -9.89
N GLY A 23 2.88 2.68 -10.68
CA GLY A 23 3.00 2.95 -12.12
C GLY A 23 1.71 2.71 -12.89
N ASP A 24 1.36 3.65 -13.78
CA ASP A 24 0.10 3.64 -14.55
C ASP A 24 -0.07 2.40 -15.44
N LEU A 25 1.04 1.84 -15.95
CA LEU A 25 1.00 0.71 -16.88
C LEU A 25 0.35 -0.55 -16.27
N HIS A 26 0.52 -0.76 -14.96
CA HIS A 26 0.10 -1.99 -14.29
C HIS A 26 -0.92 -1.79 -13.15
N PHE A 27 -1.08 -0.56 -12.65
CA PHE A 27 -1.90 -0.28 -11.48
C PHE A 27 -3.06 0.71 -11.71
N LEU A 28 -3.20 1.28 -12.92
CA LEU A 28 -4.26 2.25 -13.23
C LEU A 28 -5.67 1.63 -13.26
N LYS A 29 -5.80 0.40 -13.78
CA LYS A 29 -7.09 -0.30 -13.85
C LYS A 29 -7.32 -1.08 -12.55
N VAL A 30 -8.50 -0.91 -11.94
CA VAL A 30 -8.87 -1.58 -10.68
C VAL A 30 -8.71 -3.09 -10.76
N ARG A 31 -9.08 -3.72 -11.89
CA ARG A 31 -8.93 -5.17 -12.08
C ARG A 31 -7.46 -5.59 -12.01
N ASP A 32 -6.60 -4.86 -12.69
CA ASP A 32 -5.19 -5.19 -12.79
C ASP A 32 -4.51 -4.92 -11.44
N PHE A 33 -4.84 -3.80 -10.78
CA PHE A 33 -4.47 -3.52 -9.38
C PHE A 33 -4.85 -4.70 -8.47
N LEU A 34 -6.11 -5.12 -8.43
CA LEU A 34 -6.55 -6.21 -7.55
C LEU A 34 -5.87 -7.55 -7.87
N SER A 35 -5.59 -7.83 -9.15
CA SER A 35 -4.88 -9.07 -9.54
C SER A 35 -3.43 -9.12 -9.08
N ARG A 36 -2.84 -7.96 -8.78
CA ARG A 36 -1.44 -7.80 -8.37
C ARG A 36 -1.25 -7.90 -6.86
N PHE A 37 -2.32 -7.88 -6.08
CA PHE A 37 -2.28 -7.99 -4.62
C PHE A 37 -3.12 -9.19 -4.18
N ASP A 38 -2.46 -10.30 -3.85
CA ASP A 38 -3.13 -11.48 -3.28
C ASP A 38 -3.82 -11.15 -1.95
N THR A 39 -3.24 -10.22 -1.19
CA THR A 39 -3.79 -9.67 0.05
C THR A 39 -3.27 -8.25 0.21
N ILE A 40 -4.06 -7.36 0.82
CA ILE A 40 -3.59 -6.00 1.12
C ILE A 40 -2.41 -6.10 2.10
N PRO A 41 -1.23 -5.54 1.75
CA PRO A 41 -0.06 -5.61 2.60
C PRO A 41 -0.25 -4.80 3.88
N ASP A 42 0.48 -5.17 4.92
CA ASP A 42 0.62 -4.34 6.10
C ASP A 42 1.44 -3.09 5.76
N MET A 43 0.94 -1.92 6.17
CA MET A 43 1.51 -0.60 5.87
C MET A 43 1.53 0.29 7.12
N LEU A 44 1.54 -0.31 8.32
CA LEU A 44 1.52 0.45 9.58
C LEU A 44 2.78 1.31 9.75
N GLU A 45 3.93 0.78 9.34
CA GLU A 45 5.26 1.42 9.45
C GLU A 45 5.74 2.04 8.12
N LEU A 46 4.88 2.13 7.12
CA LEU A 46 5.21 2.67 5.80
C LEU A 46 5.18 4.21 5.81
N ASP A 47 6.20 4.84 5.24
CA ASP A 47 6.24 6.29 4.97
C ASP A 47 6.11 6.59 3.46
N HIS A 48 6.94 5.93 2.64
CA HIS A 48 6.97 6.13 1.19
C HIS A 48 7.03 4.80 0.43
N LEU A 49 6.13 4.64 -0.55
CA LEU A 49 6.11 3.53 -1.50
C LEU A 49 6.10 4.06 -2.93
N THR A 50 7.09 3.66 -3.73
CA THR A 50 7.06 3.81 -5.19
C THR A 50 7.20 2.44 -5.83
N VAL A 51 6.28 2.07 -6.72
CA VAL A 51 6.29 0.80 -7.46
C VAL A 51 6.26 1.07 -8.95
N SER A 52 7.24 0.55 -9.68
CA SER A 52 7.34 0.67 -11.13
C SER A 52 7.57 -0.68 -11.80
N GLY A 53 6.96 -0.90 -12.97
CA GLY A 53 7.10 -2.15 -13.72
C GLY A 53 6.18 -3.28 -13.24
N ASP A 54 6.50 -4.50 -13.69
CA ASP A 54 5.69 -5.71 -13.50
C ASP A 54 5.94 -6.33 -12.10
N VAL A 55 5.30 -5.75 -11.09
CA VAL A 55 5.45 -6.15 -9.68
C VAL A 55 4.16 -6.75 -9.16
N THR A 56 4.27 -7.85 -8.40
CA THR A 56 3.14 -8.54 -7.77
C THR A 56 3.43 -8.76 -6.29
N PHE A 57 2.43 -8.50 -5.45
CA PHE A 57 2.50 -8.62 -4.00
C PHE A 57 1.75 -9.89 -3.56
N GLY A 58 2.50 -10.82 -2.99
CA GLY A 58 1.95 -12.07 -2.46
C GLY A 58 1.27 -11.90 -1.10
N ARG A 59 0.94 -13.02 -0.47
CA ARG A 59 0.34 -13.06 0.87
C ARG A 59 1.34 -12.65 1.96
N CYS A 60 0.82 -12.05 3.03
CA CYS A 60 1.58 -11.67 4.24
C CYS A 60 2.75 -10.70 3.99
N VAL A 61 2.65 -9.85 2.97
CA VAL A 61 3.65 -8.80 2.73
C VAL A 61 3.49 -7.68 3.76
N SER A 62 4.60 -7.24 4.35
CA SER A 62 4.69 -6.06 5.21
C SER A 62 5.62 -5.03 4.58
N LEU A 63 5.10 -3.82 4.38
CA LEU A 63 5.82 -2.69 3.82
C LEU A 63 6.17 -1.74 4.96
N LYS A 64 7.48 -1.53 5.15
CA LYS A 64 8.05 -0.76 6.27
C LYS A 64 9.03 0.28 5.74
N GLU A 65 9.10 1.42 6.42
CA GLU A 65 9.99 2.55 6.12
C GLU A 65 9.78 3.10 4.69
N THR A 66 10.86 3.37 3.97
CA THR A 66 10.85 3.79 2.56
C THR A 66 11.15 2.58 1.68
N LYS A 67 10.24 2.27 0.74
CA LYS A 67 10.43 1.20 -0.24
C LYS A 67 10.22 1.71 -1.66
N THR A 68 11.23 1.49 -2.51
CA THR A 68 11.14 1.66 -3.96
C THR A 68 11.27 0.29 -4.59
N LEU A 69 10.28 -0.11 -5.38
CA LEU A 69 10.18 -1.41 -6.04
C LEU A 69 10.00 -1.25 -7.56
#